data_AF-A0A842P741-F1
#
_entry.id   AF-A0A842P741-F1
#
_cell.length_a   1.000
_cell.length_b   1.000
_cell.length_c   1.000
_cell.angle_alpha   90.00
_cell.angle_beta   90.00
_cell.angle_gamma   90.00
#
_symmetry.space_group_name_H-M   'P 1'
#
loop_
_entity.id
_entity.type
_entity.pdbx_description
1 polymer ?
#
loop_
_entity_poly.entity_id
_entity_poly.type
_entity_poly.pdbx_seq_one_letter_code
_entity_poly.pdbx_strand_id
1 'polypeptide(L)'
;METVWMCGFKCGFNSNEEETVKNHQNFEHGLKCKICKFATLDFEVLERHMINLHNKPLTSNCKICNEAIDGLDEFDKHLQYTHGTNHWDLNLASKDIKRKLKDMEDEVN
;
A
#
# COMPACT_ATOMS: atom_id res chain seq x y z
N MET A 1 26.32 0.37 -22.82
CA MET A 1 26.18 0.91 -21.45
C MET A 1 25.07 0.11 -20.82
N GLU A 2 25.33 -0.57 -19.72
CA GLU A 2 24.32 -1.35 -19.00
C GLU A 2 23.50 -0.38 -18.14
N THR A 3 22.18 -0.39 -18.30
CA THR A 3 21.28 0.41 -17.47
C THR A 3 21.18 -0.25 -16.10
N VAL A 4 21.53 0.48 -15.05
CA VAL A 4 21.35 0.03 -13.66
C VAL A 4 20.07 0.67 -13.12
N TRP A 5 19.15 -0.18 -12.67
CA TRP A 5 17.92 0.21 -12.00
C TRP A 5 18.19 0.30 -10.51
N MET A 6 17.85 1.44 -9.90
CA MET A 6 17.97 1.65 -8.47
C MET A 6 16.59 1.53 -7.83
N CYS A 7 16.54 0.95 -6.63
CA CYS A 7 15.33 0.98 -5.83
C CYS A 7 15.04 2.43 -5.44
N GLY A 8 13.81 2.88 -5.73
CA GLY A 8 13.35 4.23 -5.37
C GLY A 8 13.26 4.50 -3.87
N PHE A 9 13.37 3.48 -3.02
CA PHE A 9 13.39 3.64 -1.57
C PHE A 9 14.82 3.79 -1.06
N LYS A 10 15.01 4.49 0.07
CA LYS A 10 16.31 4.69 0.74
C LYS A 10 16.88 3.39 1.36
N CYS A 11 17.17 2.39 0.54
CA CYS A 11 17.73 1.09 0.94
C CYS A 11 19.06 0.74 0.22
N GLY A 12 19.44 1.50 -0.80
CA GLY A 12 20.69 1.31 -1.55
C GLY A 12 20.70 0.10 -2.50
N PHE A 13 19.58 -0.61 -2.65
CA PHE A 13 19.45 -1.74 -3.56
C PHE A 13 19.45 -1.27 -5.02
N ASN A 14 20.19 -1.97 -5.88
CA ASN A 14 20.19 -1.76 -7.32
C ASN A 14 20.37 -3.10 -8.04
N SER A 15 19.93 -3.16 -9.30
CA SER A 15 20.09 -4.32 -10.18
C SER A 15 20.12 -3.88 -11.63
N ASN A 16 20.69 -4.71 -12.51
CA ASN A 16 20.66 -4.48 -13.95
C ASN A 16 19.31 -4.89 -14.57
N GLU A 17 18.42 -5.48 -13.77
CA GLU A 17 17.09 -5.94 -14.19
C GLU A 17 15.99 -5.15 -13.48
N GLU A 18 15.13 -4.49 -14.26
CA GLU A 18 14.00 -3.70 -13.74
C GLU A 18 13.03 -4.55 -12.92
N GLU A 19 12.75 -5.78 -13.37
CA GLU A 19 11.88 -6.73 -12.68
C GLU A 19 12.42 -7.09 -11.28
N THR A 20 13.73 -7.26 -11.16
CA THR A 20 14.38 -7.55 -9.88
C THR A 20 14.23 -6.39 -8.90
N VAL A 21 14.32 -5.14 -9.38
CA VAL A 21 14.06 -3.95 -8.54
C VAL A 21 12.57 -3.87 -8.15
N LYS A 22 11.64 -4.09 -9.09
CA LYS A 22 10.19 -4.08 -8.80
C LYS A 22 9.80 -5.15 -7.78
N ASN A 23 10.34 -6.36 -7.90
CA ASN A 23 10.09 -7.43 -6.93
C ASN A 23 10.67 -7.05 -5.56
N HIS A 24 11.91 -6.55 -5.51
CA HIS A 24 12.49 -6.03 -4.27
C HIS A 24 11.59 -4.96 -3.63
N GLN A 25 11.08 -4.01 -4.40
CA GLN A 25 10.17 -2.97 -3.90
C GLN A 25 8.88 -3.55 -3.32
N ASN A 26 8.22 -4.47 -4.05
CA ASN A 26 6.99 -5.09 -3.60
C ASN A 26 7.20 -5.89 -2.29
N PHE A 27 8.27 -6.67 -2.20
CA PHE A 27 8.53 -7.54 -1.06
C PHE A 27 9.19 -6.85 0.14
N GLU A 28 10.02 -5.84 -0.06
CA GLU A 28 10.72 -5.16 1.03
C GLU A 28 10.02 -3.87 1.48
N HIS A 29 9.26 -3.23 0.59
CA HIS A 29 8.65 -1.93 0.83
C HIS A 29 7.13 -1.90 0.63
N GLY A 30 6.54 -2.93 0.04
CA GLY A 30 5.11 -3.02 -0.24
C GLY A 30 4.24 -3.60 0.87
N LEU A 31 2.93 -3.55 0.61
CA LEU A 31 1.90 -4.19 1.41
C LEU A 31 1.95 -5.70 1.18
N LYS A 32 2.09 -6.46 2.27
CA LYS A 32 2.11 -7.92 2.22
C LYS A 32 0.73 -8.48 2.52
N CYS A 33 0.33 -9.48 1.72
CA CYS A 33 -0.81 -10.31 2.06
C CYS A 33 -0.52 -11.08 3.36
N LYS A 34 -1.53 -11.15 4.24
CA LYS A 34 -1.42 -11.89 5.52
C LYS A 34 -1.64 -13.41 5.36
N ILE A 35 -2.09 -13.85 4.19
CA ILE A 35 -2.52 -15.24 3.93
C ILE A 35 -1.54 -15.95 2.97
N CYS A 36 -0.93 -15.22 2.04
CA CYS A 36 0.02 -15.78 1.08
C CYS A 36 1.23 -14.88 0.86
N LYS A 37 2.19 -15.32 0.03
CA LYS A 37 3.41 -14.58 -0.31
C LYS A 37 3.20 -13.52 -1.39
N PHE A 38 2.01 -12.92 -1.48
CA PHE A 38 1.76 -11.82 -2.40
C PHE A 38 2.13 -10.50 -1.72
N ALA A 39 2.80 -9.61 -2.44
CA ALA A 39 3.10 -8.27 -1.97
C ALA A 39 3.04 -7.27 -3.12
N THR A 40 2.62 -6.05 -2.83
CA THR A 40 2.46 -4.99 -3.82
C THR A 40 2.61 -3.62 -3.17
N LEU A 41 3.20 -2.67 -3.89
CA LEU A 41 3.21 -1.26 -3.45
C LEU A 41 1.81 -0.61 -3.52
N ASP A 42 0.90 -1.21 -4.28
CA ASP A 42 -0.42 -0.66 -4.58
C ASP A 42 -1.51 -1.28 -3.70
N PHE A 43 -2.21 -0.43 -2.96
CA PHE A 43 -3.22 -0.87 -1.99
C PHE A 43 -4.47 -1.44 -2.65
N GLU A 44 -4.94 -0.87 -3.76
CA GLU A 44 -6.11 -1.36 -4.49
C GLU A 44 -5.84 -2.75 -5.08
N VAL A 45 -4.59 -2.96 -5.54
CA VAL A 45 -4.15 -4.28 -6.01
C VAL A 45 -4.18 -5.31 -4.88
N LEU A 46 -3.75 -4.95 -3.66
CA LEU A 46 -3.82 -5.86 -2.52
C LEU A 46 -5.27 -6.13 -2.11
N GLU A 47 -6.14 -5.12 -2.09
CA GLU A 47 -7.56 -5.30 -1.77
C GLU A 47 -8.23 -6.29 -2.72
N ARG A 48 -8.08 -6.05 -4.02
CA ARG A 48 -8.61 -6.95 -5.05
C ARG A 48 -8.03 -8.35 -4.91
N HIS A 49 -6.75 -8.48 -4.60
CA HIS A 49 -6.11 -9.76 -4.32
C HIS A 49 -6.80 -10.49 -3.14
N MET A 50 -7.02 -9.79 -2.03
CA MET A 50 -7.63 -10.34 -0.82
C MET A 50 -9.09 -10.79 -1.05
N ILE A 51 -9.87 -10.00 -1.81
CA ILE A 51 -11.24 -10.35 -2.18
C ILE A 51 -11.28 -11.55 -3.12
N ASN A 52 -10.47 -11.56 -4.18
CA ASN A 52 -10.56 -12.57 -5.23
C ASN A 52 -9.94 -13.93 -4.87
N LEU A 53 -8.83 -13.94 -4.14
CA LEU A 53 -8.11 -15.17 -3.81
C LEU A 53 -8.41 -15.70 -2.41
N HIS A 54 -8.86 -14.83 -1.51
CA HIS A 54 -9.08 -15.20 -0.11
C HIS A 54 -10.51 -14.95 0.35
N ASN A 55 -11.38 -14.37 -0.49
CA ASN A 55 -12.76 -14.01 -0.16
C ASN A 55 -12.86 -13.23 1.16
N LYS A 56 -11.83 -12.45 1.47
CA LYS A 56 -11.72 -11.66 2.69
C LYS A 56 -11.33 -10.24 2.31
N PRO A 57 -12.19 -9.24 2.48
CA PRO A 57 -11.79 -7.85 2.28
C PRO A 57 -10.69 -7.44 3.27
N LEU A 58 -9.95 -6.38 2.93
CA LEU A 58 -8.98 -5.80 3.85
C LEU A 58 -9.72 -5.05 4.97
N THR A 59 -9.51 -5.48 6.20
CA THR A 59 -10.00 -4.75 7.38
C THR A 59 -9.12 -3.55 7.68
N SER A 60 -9.74 -2.38 7.78
CA SER A 60 -9.10 -1.10 8.07
C SER A 60 -9.69 -0.50 9.35
N ASN A 61 -8.82 -0.06 10.26
CA ASN A 61 -9.26 0.55 11.52
C ASN A 61 -9.33 2.07 11.37
N CYS A 62 -10.49 2.66 11.63
CA CYS A 62 -10.67 4.11 11.59
C CYS A 62 -9.91 4.78 12.74
N LYS A 63 -9.11 5.81 12.45
CA LYS A 63 -8.35 6.52 13.50
C LYS A 63 -9.17 7.45 14.39
N ILE A 64 -10.40 7.79 13.99
CA ILE A 64 -11.26 8.71 14.73
C ILE A 64 -12.07 7.95 15.79
N CYS A 65 -12.66 6.82 15.41
CA CYS A 65 -13.53 6.02 16.30
C CYS A 65 -13.00 4.63 16.63
N ASN A 66 -11.87 4.20 16.03
CA ASN A 66 -11.28 2.87 16.18
C ASN A 66 -12.17 1.71 15.70
N GLU A 67 -13.23 2.00 14.95
CA GLU A 67 -14.08 1.01 14.31
C GLU A 67 -13.30 0.25 13.24
N ALA A 68 -13.44 -1.08 13.22
CA ALA A 68 -12.87 -1.93 12.19
C ALA A 68 -13.89 -2.06 11.06
N ILE A 69 -13.50 -1.62 9.87
CA ILE A 69 -14.35 -1.64 8.67
C ILE A 69 -13.68 -2.49 7.61
N ASP A 70 -14.47 -3.35 6.98
CA ASP A 70 -14.01 -4.29 5.97
C ASP A 70 -14.20 -3.72 4.57
N GLY A 71 -13.11 -3.53 3.83
CA GLY A 71 -13.11 -3.02 2.45
C GLY A 71 -13.03 -1.49 2.35
N LEU A 72 -12.50 -1.00 1.23
CA LEU A 72 -12.31 0.44 0.99
C LEU A 72 -13.62 1.20 0.84
N ASP A 73 -14.55 0.67 0.04
CA ASP A 73 -15.81 1.36 -0.24
C ASP A 73 -16.60 1.61 1.06
N GLU A 74 -16.62 0.63 1.95
CA GLU A 74 -17.28 0.75 3.24
C GLU A 74 -16.50 1.68 4.18
N PHE A 75 -15.16 1.69 4.10
CA PHE A 75 -14.33 2.62 4.87
C PHE A 75 -14.53 4.08 4.43
N ASP A 76 -14.60 4.35 3.11
CA ASP A 76 -14.85 5.68 2.58
C ASP A 76 -16.24 6.18 2.95
N LYS A 77 -17.27 5.34 2.79
CA LYS A 77 -18.63 5.62 3.30
C LYS A 77 -18.61 5.89 4.80
N HIS A 78 -17.91 5.09 5.58
CA HIS A 78 -17.80 5.30 7.03
C HIS A 78 -17.19 6.68 7.33
N LEU A 79 -16.08 7.04 6.69
CA LEU A 79 -15.47 8.35 6.89
C LEU A 79 -16.44 9.48 6.50
N GLN A 80 -17.14 9.32 5.37
CA GLN A 80 -18.04 10.34 4.85
C GLN A 80 -19.26 10.54 5.75
N TYR A 81 -19.94 9.45 6.13
CA TYR A 81 -21.21 9.51 6.85
C TYR A 81 -21.05 9.60 8.36
N THR A 82 -20.02 9.01 8.94
CA THR A 82 -19.80 9.02 10.41
C THR A 82 -18.95 10.21 10.85
N HIS A 83 -18.00 10.63 10.01
CA HIS A 83 -17.01 11.65 10.38
C HIS A 83 -17.05 12.90 9.49
N GLY A 84 -17.82 12.89 8.39
CA GLY A 84 -17.87 14.03 7.47
C GLY A 84 -16.55 14.29 6.75
N THR A 85 -15.73 13.25 6.55
CA THR A 85 -14.40 13.36 5.92
C THR A 85 -14.20 12.26 4.89
N ASN A 86 -13.26 12.43 3.96
CA ASN A 86 -12.86 11.43 2.96
C ASN A 86 -11.35 11.15 3.02
N HIS A 87 -10.70 11.53 4.13
CA HIS A 87 -9.28 11.32 4.31
C HIS A 87 -8.96 9.83 4.53
N TRP A 88 -8.75 9.10 3.45
CA TRP A 88 -8.33 7.68 3.45
C TRP A 88 -7.04 7.42 4.21
N ASP A 89 -6.20 8.45 4.36
CA ASP A 89 -5.03 8.43 5.23
C ASP A 89 -5.41 8.00 6.66
N LEU A 90 -6.66 8.08 7.10
CA LEU A 90 -7.09 7.59 8.40
C LEU A 90 -6.93 6.05 8.58
N ASN A 91 -6.60 5.30 7.53
CA ASN A 91 -6.17 3.90 7.61
C ASN A 91 -4.66 3.76 7.86
N LEU A 92 -4.23 3.14 8.96
CA LEU A 92 -2.81 2.89 9.28
C LEU A 92 -2.05 2.15 8.19
N ALA A 93 -2.64 1.10 7.61
CA ALA A 93 -1.95 0.25 6.65
C ALA A 93 -1.64 0.99 5.34
N SER A 94 -2.57 1.84 4.89
CA SER A 94 -2.41 2.66 3.68
C SER A 94 -1.57 3.92 3.95
N LYS A 95 -1.68 4.55 5.13
CA LYS A 95 -0.94 5.78 5.49
C LYS A 95 0.57 5.56 5.48
N ASP A 96 1.03 4.43 6.03
CA ASP A 96 2.45 4.13 6.11
C ASP A 96 3.10 3.92 4.75
N ILE A 97 2.33 3.43 3.77
CA ILE A 97 2.85 3.19 2.42
C ILE A 97 2.69 4.40 1.53
N LYS A 98 1.57 5.13 1.59
CA LYS A 98 1.47 6.43 0.90
C LYS A 98 2.51 7.43 1.38
N ARG A 99 2.78 7.51 2.69
CA ARG A 99 3.86 8.36 3.19
C ARG A 99 5.19 7.99 2.54
N LYS A 100 5.52 6.70 2.50
CA LYS A 100 6.74 6.20 1.86
C LYS A 100 6.75 6.40 0.34
N LEU A 101 5.59 6.36 -0.34
CA LEU A 101 5.45 6.66 -1.77
C LEU A 101 5.64 8.16 -2.05
N LYS A 102 5.04 9.02 -1.22
CA LYS A 102 5.17 10.48 -1.31
C LYS A 102 6.59 10.96 -1.02
N ASP A 103 7.25 10.36 -0.03
CA ASP A 103 8.67 10.60 0.26
C ASP A 103 9.57 10.23 -0.95
N MET A 104 9.12 9.41 -1.90
CA MET A 104 9.83 9.15 -3.17
C MET A 104 9.54 10.18 -4.26
N GLU A 105 8.36 10.80 -4.28
CA GLU A 105 8.00 11.83 -5.27
C GLU A 105 8.62 13.20 -4.94
N ASP A 106 8.72 13.54 -3.65
CA ASP A 106 9.26 14.81 -3.17
C ASP A 106 10.82 14.89 -3.24
N GLU A 107 11.55 13.79 -3.49
CA GLU A 107 13.02 13.77 -3.65
C GLU A 107 13.50 13.72 -5.11
N VAL A 108 12.57 13.68 -6.07
CA VAL A 108 12.86 13.72 -7.52
C VAL A 108 12.68 15.13 -8.11
N ASN A 109 12.24 16.11 -7.30
CA ASN A 109 12.01 17.50 -7.74
C ASN A 109 12.96 18.50 -7.07
#